data_AF-A0A9X1SE25-F1
#
_entry.id   AF-A0A9X1SE25-F1
#
_cell.length_a   1.000
_cell.length_b   1.000
_cell.length_c   1.000
_cell.angle_alpha   90.00
_cell.angle_beta   90.00
_cell.angle_gamma   90.00
#
_symmetry.space_group_name_H-M   'P 1'
#
loop_
_entity.id
_entity.type
_entity.pdbx_description
1 polymer ?
#
loop_
_entity_poly.entity_id
_entity_poly.type
_entity_poly.pdbx_seq_one_letter_code
_entity_poly.pdbx_strand_id
1 'polypeptide(L)'
;MKLQVFQSDKGDCLLITSVDGKRVLVDGGMSSSYKEHVAPALGKLQQAGHRLDAVYVSHIDQDHIAGVLKMTDDLIAWRIYDFQSQNGNAHVKKPKVPRPPDFDRVWNNAFHEQLGKNAGSIEDMLAARARALTLIPKKFAQEAAEEYAEIAFSKGEAVRLSRRLGNKQLNVAVNPEFDHGLMFVCDPPDPLTIGKLNFTVIGPFAEDLKNLRTEWNAWLRTQTAKDQLAGIRRKSKQDEDRLGNSDLHEVLGPIFAQASELGNRENVTLPNLASLMFHLEEENGGTVLLTGDGHWQDILDGLEETGKLVSGKGLHVNVLKVQHHGSEHNWHADFGKRITADHYIFCGNGAHENPDLDVVQALLDSRIGSASKRSKNPEVGNPFKLWFNSAASIAEPAHKSHMKKLEKLLNDTQSSHPGQISSFFLTKSSFELDI
;
A
#
# COMPACT_ATOMS: atom_id res chain seq x y z
N MET A 1 16.64 -8.30 8.33
CA MET A 1 15.66 -7.22 8.11
C MET A 1 14.64 -7.24 9.24
N LYS A 2 14.03 -6.12 9.63
CA LYS A 2 12.92 -6.10 10.60
C LYS A 2 11.67 -5.50 9.99
N LEU A 3 10.53 -6.15 10.19
CA LEU A 3 9.21 -5.65 9.82
C LEU A 3 8.40 -5.37 11.08
N GLN A 4 7.88 -4.15 11.20
CA GLN A 4 6.86 -3.82 12.21
C GLN A 4 5.53 -3.63 11.50
N VAL A 5 4.54 -4.46 11.80
CA VAL A 5 3.20 -4.39 11.22
C VAL A 5 2.28 -3.70 12.21
N PHE A 6 1.60 -2.64 11.78
CA PHE A 6 0.71 -1.87 12.64
C PHE A 6 -0.72 -2.37 12.59
N GLN A 7 -1.47 -2.15 13.67
CA GLN A 7 -2.92 -2.18 13.62
C GLN A 7 -3.38 -1.00 12.76
N SER A 8 -3.70 -1.26 11.51
CA SER A 8 -4.02 -0.26 10.48
C SER A 8 -5.49 -0.24 10.11
N ASP A 9 -6.35 -0.80 10.97
CA ASP A 9 -7.77 -1.02 10.73
C ASP A 9 -7.98 -1.94 9.51
N LYS A 10 -8.80 -1.56 8.53
CA LYS A 10 -9.00 -2.34 7.29
C LYS A 10 -7.85 -2.22 6.27
N GLY A 11 -6.81 -1.45 6.57
CA GLY A 11 -5.78 -1.07 5.61
C GLY A 11 -4.39 -1.61 5.89
N ASP A 12 -3.42 -1.18 5.09
CA ASP A 12 -2.02 -1.59 5.17
C ASP A 12 -1.14 -0.55 5.86
N CYS A 13 -0.31 -0.98 6.82
CA CYS A 13 0.77 -0.16 7.33
C CYS A 13 1.89 -1.02 7.92
N LEU A 14 3.06 -0.99 7.29
CA LEU A 14 4.26 -1.69 7.75
C LEU A 14 5.44 -0.72 7.80
N LEU A 15 6.33 -0.89 8.77
CA LEU A 15 7.63 -0.24 8.80
C LEU A 15 8.72 -1.30 8.60
N ILE A 16 9.45 -1.19 7.50
CA ILE A 16 10.62 -2.00 7.20
C ILE A 16 11.84 -1.26 7.73
N THR A 17 12.65 -1.94 8.54
CA THR A 17 13.95 -1.47 9.00
C THR A 17 15.04 -2.42 8.54
N SER A 18 15.95 -1.92 7.70
CA SER A 18 17.13 -2.66 7.24
C SER A 18 18.15 -2.83 8.37
N VAL A 19 19.04 -3.82 8.23
CA VAL A 19 20.13 -4.09 9.18
C VAL A 19 21.10 -2.91 9.35
N ASP A 20 21.21 -2.01 8.37
CA ASP A 20 21.99 -0.78 8.45
C ASP A 20 21.19 0.42 9.02
N GLY A 21 19.97 0.15 9.52
CA GLY A 21 19.11 1.13 10.17
C GLY A 21 18.30 2.00 9.20
N LYS A 22 18.33 1.72 7.89
CA LYS A 22 17.49 2.40 6.89
C LYS A 22 16.03 1.98 7.01
N ARG A 23 15.10 2.90 6.76
CA ARG A 23 13.67 2.71 7.07
C ARG A 23 12.76 3.07 5.90
N VAL A 24 11.83 2.17 5.59
CA VAL A 24 10.77 2.38 4.60
C VAL A 24 9.42 2.17 5.28
N LEU A 25 8.56 3.20 5.25
CA LEU A 25 7.16 3.06 5.64
C LEU A 25 6.36 2.60 4.43
N VAL A 26 5.66 1.48 4.54
CA VAL A 26 4.79 0.89 3.51
C VAL A 26 3.35 1.18 3.89
N ASP A 27 2.70 2.03 3.10
CA ASP A 27 1.34 2.53 3.31
C ASP A 27 1.12 3.16 4.71
N GLY A 28 -0.06 3.72 4.93
CA GLY A 28 -0.40 4.46 6.15
C GLY A 28 -1.58 3.91 6.92
N GLY A 29 -2.35 2.99 6.34
CA GLY A 29 -3.62 2.55 6.89
C GLY A 29 -4.68 3.66 6.87
N MET A 30 -5.76 3.41 7.58
CA MET A 30 -6.80 4.42 7.82
C MET A 30 -6.28 5.60 8.67
N SER A 31 -6.83 6.80 8.46
CA SER A 31 -6.42 8.00 9.21
C SER A 31 -6.62 7.87 10.74
N SER A 32 -7.64 7.14 11.19
CA SER A 32 -7.91 6.88 12.61
C SER A 32 -6.85 5.96 13.22
N SER A 33 -6.59 4.82 12.59
CA SER A 33 -5.58 3.86 13.03
C SER A 33 -4.17 4.43 12.99
N TYR A 34 -3.85 5.26 12.00
CA TYR A 34 -2.60 6.03 11.99
C TYR A 34 -2.44 6.86 13.27
N LYS A 35 -3.46 7.65 13.65
CA LYS A 35 -3.38 8.52 14.84
C LYS A 35 -3.16 7.71 16.12
N GLU A 36 -3.84 6.57 16.23
CA GLU A 36 -3.85 5.77 17.45
C GLU A 36 -2.63 4.86 17.58
N HIS A 37 -2.15 4.28 16.47
CA HIS A 37 -1.20 3.17 16.51
C HIS A 37 0.13 3.47 15.81
N VAL A 38 0.11 4.24 14.71
CA VAL A 38 1.31 4.49 13.89
C VAL A 38 2.04 5.76 14.35
N ALA A 39 1.31 6.87 14.53
CA ALA A 39 1.87 8.17 14.92
C ALA A 39 2.68 8.11 16.24
N PRO A 40 2.26 7.38 17.30
CA PRO A 40 3.08 7.24 18.50
C PRO A 40 4.40 6.52 18.25
N ALA A 41 4.43 5.51 17.37
CA ALA A 41 5.64 4.78 17.02
C ALA A 41 6.60 5.64 16.19
N LEU A 42 6.08 6.31 15.16
CA LEU A 42 6.86 7.25 14.36
C LEU A 42 7.38 8.43 15.19
N GLY A 43 6.58 8.93 16.13
CA GLY A 43 7.00 9.97 17.07
C GLY A 43 8.18 9.54 17.95
N LYS A 44 8.24 8.27 18.36
CA LYS A 44 9.41 7.73 19.09
C LYS A 44 10.65 7.67 18.20
N LEU A 45 10.50 7.29 16.93
CA LEU A 45 11.61 7.32 15.95
C LEU A 45 12.16 8.74 15.80
N GLN A 46 11.27 9.72 15.62
CA GLN A 46 11.64 11.13 15.52
C GLN A 46 12.38 11.61 16.77
N GLN A 47 11.90 11.27 17.97
CA GLN A 47 12.54 11.62 19.25
C GLN A 47 13.92 10.99 19.40
N ALA A 48 14.14 9.80 18.84
CA ALA A 48 15.43 9.13 18.78
C ALA A 48 16.36 9.69 17.68
N GLY A 49 15.93 10.73 16.95
CA GLY A 49 16.70 11.32 15.86
C GLY A 49 16.72 10.49 14.58
N HIS A 50 15.82 9.51 14.46
CA HIS A 50 15.66 8.70 13.26
C HIS A 50 14.73 9.37 12.25
N ARG A 51 14.95 9.02 10.97
CA ARG A 51 14.21 9.50 9.80
C ARG A 51 13.63 8.29 9.05
N LEU A 52 12.73 8.55 8.09
CA LEU A 52 12.37 7.56 7.08
C LEU A 52 13.13 7.86 5.79
N ASP A 53 13.73 6.84 5.19
CA ASP A 53 14.45 7.01 3.92
C ASP A 53 13.50 7.02 2.72
N ALA A 54 12.38 6.30 2.83
CA ALA A 54 11.27 6.35 1.88
C ALA A 54 9.92 6.14 2.56
N VAL A 55 8.89 6.76 1.98
CA VAL A 55 7.48 6.41 2.22
C VAL A 55 6.93 5.85 0.92
N TYR A 56 6.54 4.58 0.96
CA TYR A 56 5.99 3.85 -0.17
C TYR A 56 4.47 3.80 -0.02
N VAL A 57 3.75 4.29 -1.03
CA VAL A 57 2.29 4.22 -1.12
C VAL A 57 1.92 3.38 -2.34
N SER A 58 1.38 2.19 -2.10
CA SER A 58 1.10 1.17 -3.12
C SER A 58 0.07 1.64 -4.15
N HIS A 59 -1.06 2.16 -3.70
CA HIS A 59 -2.09 2.81 -4.51
C HIS A 59 -2.83 3.88 -3.69
N ILE A 60 -3.84 4.50 -4.31
CA ILE A 60 -4.47 5.71 -3.78
C ILE A 60 -5.63 5.46 -2.83
N ASP A 61 -6.06 4.20 -2.63
CA ASP A 61 -7.25 3.94 -1.84
C ASP A 61 -7.04 4.26 -0.37
N GLN A 62 -8.14 4.61 0.29
CA GLN A 62 -8.12 5.32 1.57
C GLN A 62 -7.41 4.51 2.67
N ASP A 63 -7.59 3.21 2.64
CA ASP A 63 -6.98 2.22 3.51
C ASP A 63 -5.47 2.04 3.29
N HIS A 64 -4.89 2.69 2.29
CA HIS A 64 -3.45 2.79 2.06
C HIS A 64 -2.95 4.23 2.26
N ILE A 65 -3.56 5.21 1.59
CA ILE A 65 -3.03 6.59 1.53
C ILE A 65 -3.40 7.46 2.74
N ALA A 66 -4.54 7.22 3.40
CA ALA A 66 -5.11 8.21 4.32
C ALA A 66 -4.24 8.45 5.56
N GLY A 67 -3.58 7.41 6.07
CA GLY A 67 -2.62 7.53 7.15
C GLY A 67 -1.36 8.30 6.74
N VAL A 68 -0.86 8.10 5.51
CA VAL A 68 0.28 8.88 4.98
C VAL A 68 -0.12 10.35 4.82
N LEU A 69 -1.31 10.62 4.27
CA LEU A 69 -1.83 11.96 4.18
C LEU A 69 -1.93 12.62 5.56
N LYS A 70 -2.45 11.89 6.55
CA LYS A 70 -2.53 12.36 7.94
C LYS A 70 -1.14 12.62 8.54
N MET A 71 -0.16 11.78 8.26
CA MET A 71 1.25 11.99 8.64
C MET A 71 1.80 13.28 8.04
N THR A 72 1.55 13.54 6.75
CA THR A 72 2.01 14.79 6.11
C THR A 72 1.34 16.02 6.69
N ASP A 73 0.06 15.96 7.07
CA ASP A 73 -0.60 17.06 7.76
C ASP A 73 0.01 17.33 9.14
N ASP A 74 0.32 16.27 9.90
CA ASP A 74 0.95 16.40 11.21
C ASP A 74 2.34 17.02 11.08
N LEU A 75 3.12 16.59 10.09
CA LEU A 75 4.43 17.17 9.81
C LEU A 75 4.32 18.66 9.41
N ILE A 76 3.34 19.03 8.58
CA ILE A 76 3.07 20.43 8.22
C ILE A 76 2.66 21.25 9.45
N ALA A 77 1.80 20.72 10.32
CA ALA A 77 1.41 21.40 11.55
C ALA A 77 2.63 21.69 12.44
N TRP A 78 3.57 20.74 12.53
CA TRP A 78 4.84 20.94 13.23
C TRP A 78 5.74 21.97 12.54
N ARG A 79 5.86 21.95 11.20
CA ARG A 79 6.64 22.96 10.46
C ARG A 79 6.08 24.37 10.62
N ILE A 80 4.75 24.52 10.60
CA ILE A 80 4.07 25.79 10.87
C ILE A 80 4.38 26.26 12.28
N TYR A 81 4.27 25.38 13.28
CA TYR A 81 4.60 25.70 14.66
C TYR A 81 6.05 26.16 14.82
N ASP A 82 7.00 25.39 14.28
CA ASP A 82 8.43 25.72 14.33
C ASP A 82 8.70 27.08 13.68
N PHE A 83 8.18 27.30 12.46
CA PHE A 83 8.36 28.54 11.72
C PHE A 83 7.79 29.75 12.47
N GLN A 84 6.54 29.66 12.95
CA GLN A 84 5.91 30.77 13.66
C GLN A 84 6.55 31.03 15.02
N SER A 85 6.95 29.98 15.74
CA SER A 85 7.64 30.10 17.03
C SER A 85 9.01 30.75 16.87
N GLN A 86 9.75 30.40 15.81
CA GLN A 86 11.06 30.99 15.49
C GLN A 86 10.93 32.45 15.03
N ASN A 87 9.81 32.83 14.42
CA ASN A 87 9.51 34.19 13.96
C ASN A 87 8.71 35.03 14.99
N GLY A 88 8.74 34.66 16.27
CA GLY A 88 8.25 35.50 17.37
C GLY A 88 6.73 35.49 17.60
N ASN A 89 5.96 34.59 16.96
CA ASN A 89 4.54 34.44 17.27
C ASN A 89 4.35 33.64 18.57
N ALA A 90 4.26 34.33 19.70
CA ALA A 90 4.05 33.71 21.02
C ALA A 90 2.68 33.01 21.20
N HIS A 91 1.73 33.23 20.28
CA HIS A 91 0.39 32.65 20.36
C HIS A 91 0.23 31.37 19.54
N VAL A 92 1.26 30.94 18.80
CA VAL A 92 1.18 29.70 18.03
C VAL A 92 1.05 28.51 18.98
N LYS A 93 0.02 27.69 18.75
CA LYS A 93 -0.25 26.52 19.57
C LYS A 93 0.63 25.37 19.12
N LYS A 94 1.38 24.79 20.06
CA LYS A 94 2.11 23.53 19.84
C LYS A 94 1.14 22.42 19.43
N PRO A 95 1.42 21.68 18.34
CA PRO A 95 0.61 20.53 17.96
C PRO A 95 0.53 19.51 19.10
N LYS A 96 -0.66 18.95 19.32
CA LYS A 96 -0.92 17.94 20.36
C LYS A 96 -0.65 16.51 19.89
N VAL A 97 -0.25 16.36 18.63
CA VAL A 97 0.07 15.08 17.99
C VAL A 97 1.57 14.80 18.10
N PRO A 98 1.99 13.52 18.16
CA PRO A 98 3.40 13.17 18.03
C PRO A 98 4.00 13.78 16.75
N ARG A 99 5.25 14.23 16.80
CA ARG A 99 5.94 14.75 15.62
C ARG A 99 6.38 13.60 14.72
N PRO A 100 5.88 13.50 13.47
CA PRO A 100 6.39 12.50 12.56
C PRO A 100 7.88 12.76 12.23
N PRO A 101 8.67 11.72 11.92
CA PRO A 101 10.01 11.90 11.39
C PRO A 101 9.93 12.57 10.01
N ASP A 102 10.96 13.34 9.64
CA ASP A 102 11.13 13.74 8.25
C ASP A 102 11.41 12.50 7.39
N PHE A 103 11.09 12.62 6.10
CA PHE A 103 11.30 11.57 5.13
C PHE A 103 11.89 12.12 3.83
N ASP A 104 12.76 11.34 3.20
CA ASP A 104 13.60 11.85 2.12
C ASP A 104 12.93 11.75 0.73
N ARG A 105 12.05 10.76 0.52
CA ARG A 105 11.31 10.56 -0.73
C ARG A 105 9.98 9.84 -0.52
N VAL A 106 9.13 9.91 -1.55
CA VAL A 106 7.91 9.11 -1.68
C VAL A 106 7.95 8.27 -2.95
N TRP A 107 7.55 7.01 -2.86
CA TRP A 107 7.26 6.16 -4.01
C TRP A 107 5.75 6.00 -4.17
N ASN A 108 5.18 6.54 -5.24
CA ASN A 108 3.75 6.48 -5.52
C ASN A 108 3.43 6.85 -6.99
N ASN A 109 2.45 6.18 -7.60
CA ASN A 109 2.03 6.42 -8.99
C ASN A 109 0.83 7.39 -9.15
N ALA A 110 0.61 8.34 -8.23
CA ALA A 110 -0.49 9.30 -8.37
C ALA A 110 -0.29 10.31 -9.52
N PHE A 111 -1.32 10.47 -10.36
CA PHE A 111 -1.26 11.17 -11.64
C PHE A 111 -1.37 12.71 -11.62
N HIS A 112 -1.06 13.42 -10.53
CA HIS A 112 -1.18 14.91 -10.56
C HIS A 112 -0.10 15.70 -9.81
N GLU A 113 0.27 16.84 -10.41
CA GLU A 113 1.34 17.82 -10.08
C GLU A 113 2.80 17.44 -10.41
N GLN A 114 3.16 16.17 -10.66
CA GLN A 114 4.45 15.83 -11.29
C GLN A 114 4.51 16.19 -12.79
N LEU A 115 3.35 16.24 -13.45
CA LEU A 115 3.23 16.62 -14.86
C LEU A 115 2.77 18.07 -14.94
N GLY A 116 3.72 18.99 -15.11
CA GLY A 116 3.44 20.41 -15.31
C GLY A 116 2.51 20.69 -16.50
N LYS A 117 2.08 21.94 -16.66
CA LYS A 117 1.45 22.40 -17.91
C LYS A 117 2.45 22.18 -19.05
N ASN A 118 2.26 21.09 -19.81
CA ASN A 118 3.08 20.52 -20.88
C ASN A 118 4.11 19.47 -20.42
N ALA A 119 3.85 18.18 -20.70
CA ALA A 119 4.87 17.16 -20.96
C ALA A 119 4.24 15.88 -21.57
N GLY A 120 4.17 15.80 -22.91
CA GLY A 120 4.00 14.54 -23.67
C GLY A 120 2.70 13.71 -23.52
N SER A 121 2.44 12.88 -24.53
CA SER A 121 1.52 11.75 -24.43
C SER A 121 2.11 10.69 -23.46
N ILE A 122 1.31 9.82 -22.80
CA ILE A 122 1.90 8.75 -21.95
C ILE A 122 2.80 7.87 -22.80
N GLU A 123 2.45 7.76 -24.08
CA GLU A 123 3.21 7.11 -25.13
C GLU A 123 4.62 7.71 -25.29
N ASP A 124 4.84 9.01 -25.08
CA ASP A 124 6.18 9.63 -25.14
C ASP A 124 7.02 9.33 -23.89
N MET A 125 6.40 9.30 -22.70
CA MET A 125 7.09 8.94 -21.44
C MET A 125 7.37 7.44 -21.36
N LEU A 126 6.38 6.63 -21.75
CA LEU A 126 6.53 5.20 -21.94
C LEU A 126 7.57 4.97 -23.03
N ALA A 127 7.51 5.59 -24.22
CA ALA A 127 8.51 5.40 -25.28
C ALA A 127 9.93 5.86 -24.90
N ALA A 128 10.07 6.87 -24.06
CA ALA A 128 11.38 7.27 -23.53
C ALA A 128 12.03 6.17 -22.67
N ARG A 129 11.21 5.31 -22.05
CA ARG A 129 11.63 4.19 -21.19
C ARG A 129 11.43 2.80 -21.82
N ALA A 130 10.57 2.68 -22.83
CA ALA A 130 10.11 1.45 -23.47
C ALA A 130 10.85 1.17 -24.79
N ARG A 131 12.17 1.38 -24.83
CA ARG A 131 12.99 0.91 -25.97
C ARG A 131 13.06 -0.62 -26.11
N ALA A 132 12.17 -1.36 -25.44
CA ALA A 132 11.85 -2.74 -25.72
C ALA A 132 10.32 -2.95 -25.62
N LEU A 133 9.76 -3.61 -26.63
CA LEU A 133 8.46 -4.32 -26.68
C LEU A 133 7.22 -3.61 -27.30
N THR A 134 6.43 -4.42 -28.01
CA THR A 134 5.47 -4.09 -29.09
C THR A 134 4.05 -4.66 -28.86
N LEU A 135 3.03 -3.81 -29.14
CA LEU A 135 1.73 -3.98 -29.85
C LEU A 135 0.41 -4.55 -29.20
N ILE A 136 -0.61 -3.65 -29.09
CA ILE A 136 -2.07 -3.68 -29.49
C ILE A 136 -3.07 -4.66 -28.76
N PRO A 137 -4.45 -4.53 -28.72
CA PRO A 137 -5.46 -3.43 -28.66
C PRO A 137 -6.49 -3.50 -27.47
N LYS A 138 -7.34 -2.46 -27.35
CA LYS A 138 -8.40 -2.19 -26.35
C LYS A 138 -9.81 -2.76 -26.61
N LYS A 139 -10.56 -3.06 -25.53
CA LYS A 139 -11.90 -2.48 -25.22
C LYS A 139 -12.44 -2.88 -23.84
N PHE A 140 -13.03 -1.93 -23.09
CA PHE A 140 -14.18 -2.20 -22.20
C PHE A 140 -14.96 -0.92 -21.79
N ALA A 141 -16.23 -1.13 -21.47
CA ALA A 141 -17.19 -0.30 -20.72
C ALA A 141 -18.25 -1.29 -20.18
N GLN A 142 -18.91 -1.20 -19.02
CA GLN A 142 -19.29 -0.11 -18.13
C GLN A 142 -19.95 -0.73 -16.87
N GLU A 143 -19.72 -0.25 -15.64
CA GLU A 143 -20.69 -0.30 -14.50
C GLU A 143 -20.19 0.50 -13.26
N ALA A 144 -21.05 0.61 -12.22
CA ALA A 144 -20.81 0.98 -10.81
C ALA A 144 -20.75 2.46 -10.34
N ALA A 145 -21.93 3.08 -10.11
CA ALA A 145 -22.10 4.41 -9.49
C ALA A 145 -21.53 4.58 -8.06
N GLU A 146 -21.32 3.51 -7.31
CA GLU A 146 -20.87 3.52 -5.91
C GLU A 146 -19.34 3.45 -5.80
N GLU A 147 -18.71 2.57 -6.59
CA GLU A 147 -17.26 2.51 -6.81
C GLU A 147 -16.73 3.89 -7.26
N TYR A 148 -17.49 4.61 -8.09
CA TYR A 148 -17.14 5.98 -8.49
C TYR A 148 -16.97 6.96 -7.32
N ALA A 149 -17.66 6.80 -6.19
CA ALA A 149 -17.57 7.73 -5.06
C ALA A 149 -16.33 7.50 -4.20
N GLU A 150 -16.00 6.24 -3.91
CA GLU A 150 -14.78 5.87 -3.18
C GLU A 150 -13.54 6.19 -4.02
N ILE A 151 -13.57 5.86 -5.32
CA ILE A 151 -12.52 6.24 -6.27
C ILE A 151 -12.40 7.77 -6.37
N ALA A 152 -13.50 8.53 -6.39
CA ALA A 152 -13.42 9.98 -6.42
C ALA A 152 -12.81 10.58 -5.13
N PHE A 153 -13.08 9.96 -3.99
CA PHE A 153 -12.49 10.36 -2.71
C PHE A 153 -10.98 10.07 -2.68
N SER A 154 -10.57 8.86 -3.06
CA SER A 154 -9.16 8.44 -3.12
C SER A 154 -8.35 9.30 -4.10
N LYS A 155 -8.92 9.67 -5.25
CA LYS A 155 -8.34 10.66 -6.19
C LYS A 155 -8.13 12.03 -5.55
N GLY A 156 -9.07 12.50 -4.73
CA GLY A 156 -8.94 13.74 -3.97
C GLY A 156 -7.79 13.69 -2.94
N GLU A 157 -7.63 12.56 -2.24
CA GLU A 157 -6.54 12.35 -1.28
C GLU A 157 -5.17 12.31 -1.96
N ALA A 158 -5.06 11.64 -3.10
CA ALA A 158 -3.85 11.62 -3.92
C ALA A 158 -3.41 13.02 -4.39
N VAL A 159 -4.36 13.86 -4.85
CA VAL A 159 -4.06 15.26 -5.20
C VAL A 159 -3.57 16.05 -3.98
N ARG A 160 -4.20 15.82 -2.81
CA ARG A 160 -3.81 16.51 -1.58
C ARG A 160 -2.42 16.08 -1.10
N LEU A 161 -2.10 14.79 -1.18
CA LEU A 161 -0.77 14.28 -0.87
C LEU A 161 0.28 14.91 -1.80
N SER A 162 0.04 14.92 -3.11
CA SER A 162 0.96 15.53 -4.07
C SER A 162 1.27 17.01 -3.74
N ARG A 163 0.24 17.80 -3.40
CA ARG A 163 0.41 19.19 -2.94
C ARG A 163 1.23 19.33 -1.67
N ARG A 164 1.05 18.40 -0.72
CA ARG A 164 1.84 18.34 0.52
C ARG A 164 3.30 18.12 0.22
N LEU A 165 3.61 17.24 -0.72
CA LEU A 165 4.98 16.89 -1.10
C LEU A 165 5.67 18.00 -1.91
N GLY A 166 4.90 18.84 -2.59
CA GLY A 166 5.40 19.96 -3.39
C GLY A 166 6.38 20.90 -2.68
N ASN A 167 7.19 21.61 -3.48
CA ASN A 167 8.29 22.48 -3.03
C ASN A 167 7.88 23.61 -2.08
N LYS A 168 6.61 24.03 -2.10
CA LYS A 168 6.08 25.08 -1.21
C LYS A 168 5.67 24.57 0.18
N GLN A 169 5.63 23.26 0.38
CA GLN A 169 5.17 22.64 1.63
C GLN A 169 6.27 21.73 2.19
N LEU A 170 6.24 20.44 1.88
CA LEU A 170 7.23 19.52 2.41
C LEU A 170 8.54 19.51 1.63
N ASN A 171 8.51 19.85 0.34
CA ASN A 171 9.66 19.76 -0.57
C ASN A 171 10.28 18.36 -0.56
N VAL A 172 9.44 17.34 -0.73
CA VAL A 172 9.83 15.93 -0.79
C VAL A 172 9.64 15.43 -2.22
N ALA A 173 10.67 14.80 -2.77
CA ALA A 173 10.63 14.25 -4.10
C ALA A 173 9.71 13.02 -4.17
N VAL A 174 8.93 12.93 -5.25
CA VAL A 174 8.17 11.74 -5.61
C VAL A 174 8.90 11.02 -6.74
N ASN A 175 9.08 9.71 -6.60
CA ASN A 175 9.78 8.79 -7.52
C ASN A 175 11.11 9.34 -8.06
N PRO A 176 12.03 9.86 -7.23
CA PRO A 176 13.27 10.47 -7.71
C PRO A 176 14.17 9.50 -8.48
N GLU A 177 14.14 8.20 -8.17
CA GLU A 177 14.88 7.16 -8.88
C GLU A 177 14.35 6.92 -10.30
N PHE A 178 13.13 7.39 -10.58
CA PHE A 178 12.43 7.21 -11.85
C PHE A 178 12.24 8.56 -12.56
N ASP A 179 13.18 9.50 -12.42
CA ASP A 179 13.13 10.86 -12.99
C ASP A 179 11.83 11.60 -12.65
N HIS A 180 11.26 11.34 -11.46
CA HIS A 180 9.94 11.82 -11.05
C HIS A 180 8.78 11.35 -11.95
N GLY A 181 9.01 10.30 -12.74
CA GLY A 181 8.01 9.62 -13.55
C GLY A 181 7.29 8.50 -12.81
N LEU A 182 6.53 7.71 -13.55
CA LEU A 182 5.82 6.55 -13.03
C LEU A 182 6.78 5.37 -12.84
N MET A 183 6.52 4.58 -11.81
CA MET A 183 7.19 3.31 -11.53
C MET A 183 6.36 2.18 -12.11
N PHE A 184 6.95 1.33 -12.96
CA PHE A 184 6.28 0.20 -13.59
C PHE A 184 7.30 -0.89 -13.92
N VAL A 185 6.81 -2.08 -14.28
CA VAL A 185 7.66 -3.21 -14.66
C VAL A 185 8.51 -2.85 -15.89
N CYS A 186 9.82 -3.10 -15.79
CA CYS A 186 10.80 -2.93 -16.86
C CYS A 186 11.66 -4.21 -16.95
N ASP A 187 12.08 -4.57 -18.16
CA ASP A 187 13.11 -5.59 -18.40
C ASP A 187 14.29 -4.99 -19.20
N PRO A 188 15.51 -4.93 -18.63
CA PRO A 188 15.85 -5.31 -17.25
C PRO A 188 15.24 -4.34 -16.22
N PRO A 189 15.04 -4.78 -14.97
CA PRO A 189 14.49 -3.91 -13.93
C PRO A 189 15.46 -2.78 -13.57
N ASP A 190 14.91 -1.60 -13.31
CA ASP A 190 15.69 -0.45 -12.83
C ASP A 190 16.23 -0.71 -11.41
N PRO A 191 17.50 -0.37 -11.13
CA PRO A 191 18.06 -0.56 -9.79
C PRO A 191 17.38 0.37 -8.79
N LEU A 192 16.77 -0.18 -7.74
CA LEU A 192 16.13 0.57 -6.67
C LEU A 192 16.64 0.10 -5.32
N THR A 193 17.40 0.94 -4.62
CA THR A 193 18.07 0.55 -3.36
C THR A 193 17.87 1.59 -2.26
N ILE A 194 17.61 1.11 -1.03
CA ILE A 194 17.61 1.93 0.19
C ILE A 194 18.50 1.24 1.22
N GLY A 195 19.75 1.73 1.35
CA GLY A 195 20.75 1.03 2.15
C GLY A 195 21.06 -0.35 1.57
N LYS A 196 20.88 -1.38 2.39
CA LYS A 196 21.04 -2.80 2.01
C LYS A 196 19.77 -3.46 1.47
N LEU A 197 18.69 -2.69 1.31
CA LEU A 197 17.42 -3.15 0.74
C LEU A 197 17.44 -2.92 -0.77
N ASN A 198 17.24 -3.99 -1.54
CA ASN A 198 17.11 -3.98 -2.99
C ASN A 198 15.65 -4.26 -3.35
N PHE A 199 15.00 -3.30 -4.00
CA PHE A 199 13.63 -3.42 -4.47
C PHE A 199 13.64 -3.69 -5.98
N THR A 200 12.73 -4.54 -6.43
CA THR A 200 12.44 -4.76 -7.85
C THR A 200 10.96 -4.50 -8.08
N VAL A 201 10.64 -3.56 -8.97
CA VAL A 201 9.25 -3.25 -9.35
C VAL A 201 8.70 -4.43 -10.14
N ILE A 202 7.69 -5.10 -9.58
CA ILE A 202 6.98 -6.24 -10.22
C ILE A 202 5.55 -5.87 -10.61
N GLY A 203 5.18 -4.61 -10.44
CA GLY A 203 3.89 -4.05 -10.83
C GLY A 203 3.83 -2.56 -10.47
N PRO A 204 2.95 -1.79 -11.11
CA PRO A 204 2.01 -2.23 -12.13
C PRO A 204 2.64 -2.33 -13.52
N PHE A 205 1.90 -2.87 -14.49
CA PHE A 205 2.29 -2.81 -15.90
C PHE A 205 1.92 -1.46 -16.53
N ALA A 206 2.60 -1.12 -17.63
CA ALA A 206 2.39 0.15 -18.34
C ALA A 206 0.94 0.34 -18.83
N GLU A 207 0.23 -0.73 -19.21
CA GLU A 207 -1.15 -0.65 -19.67
C GLU A 207 -2.14 -0.36 -18.53
N ASP A 208 -1.93 -0.93 -17.33
CA ASP A 208 -2.76 -0.63 -16.16
C ASP A 208 -2.64 0.85 -15.78
N LEU A 209 -1.41 1.41 -15.83
CA LEU A 209 -1.17 2.84 -15.64
C LEU A 209 -1.85 3.70 -16.72
N LYS A 210 -1.87 3.25 -17.98
CA LYS A 210 -2.55 3.95 -19.07
C LYS A 210 -4.07 3.97 -18.88
N ASN A 211 -4.64 2.86 -18.41
CA ASN A 211 -6.05 2.75 -18.10
C ASN A 211 -6.42 3.63 -16.90
N LEU A 212 -5.64 3.57 -15.82
CA LEU A 212 -5.82 4.43 -14.65
C LEU A 212 -5.74 5.93 -15.03
N ARG A 213 -4.79 6.33 -15.89
CA ARG A 213 -4.71 7.71 -16.40
C ARG A 213 -5.95 8.11 -17.21
N THR A 214 -6.49 7.22 -18.02
CA THR A 214 -7.70 7.48 -18.83
C THR A 214 -8.88 7.78 -17.91
N GLU A 215 -9.05 6.97 -16.87
CA GLU A 215 -10.11 7.12 -15.89
C GLU A 215 -9.91 8.37 -14.99
N TRP A 216 -8.67 8.65 -14.59
CA TRP A 216 -8.31 9.88 -13.87
C TRP A 216 -8.65 11.13 -14.68
N ASN A 217 -8.30 11.16 -15.97
CA ASN A 217 -8.62 12.27 -16.87
C ASN A 217 -10.12 12.44 -17.09
N ALA A 218 -10.88 11.34 -17.11
CA ALA A 218 -12.34 11.39 -17.16
C ALA A 218 -12.90 12.02 -15.87
N TRP A 219 -12.41 11.59 -14.71
CA TRP A 219 -12.79 12.16 -13.41
C TRP A 219 -12.48 13.66 -13.31
N LEU A 220 -11.30 14.12 -13.77
CA LEU A 220 -10.92 15.55 -13.75
C LEU A 220 -11.90 16.46 -14.53
N ARG A 221 -12.70 15.90 -15.46
CA ARG A 221 -13.69 16.65 -16.23
C ARG A 221 -15.05 16.78 -15.52
N THR A 222 -15.28 15.99 -14.48
CA THR A 222 -16.53 15.98 -13.71
C THR A 222 -16.70 17.23 -12.86
N GLN A 223 -17.94 17.56 -12.49
CA GLN A 223 -18.21 18.68 -11.57
C GLN A 223 -17.71 18.36 -10.16
N THR A 224 -17.86 17.10 -9.71
CA THR A 224 -17.33 16.60 -8.43
C THR A 224 -15.84 16.89 -8.27
N ALA A 225 -15.03 16.58 -9.29
CA ALA A 225 -13.61 16.86 -9.26
C ALA A 225 -13.32 18.36 -9.19
N LYS A 226 -14.04 19.21 -9.92
CA LYS A 226 -13.86 20.67 -9.85
C LYS A 226 -14.12 21.22 -8.45
N ASP A 227 -15.17 20.74 -7.80
CA ASP A 227 -15.57 21.19 -6.46
C ASP A 227 -14.56 20.72 -5.40
N GLN A 228 -14.13 19.44 -5.47
CA GLN A 228 -13.09 18.88 -4.60
C GLN A 228 -11.74 19.61 -4.79
N LEU A 229 -11.30 19.81 -6.03
CA LEU A 229 -10.05 20.51 -6.36
C LEU A 229 -10.08 21.98 -5.89
N ALA A 230 -11.23 22.66 -5.94
CA ALA A 230 -11.38 24.00 -5.41
C ALA A 230 -11.21 24.03 -3.87
N GLY A 231 -11.76 23.05 -3.17
CA GLY A 231 -11.54 22.86 -1.72
C GLY A 231 -10.08 22.61 -1.38
N ILE A 232 -9.46 21.64 -2.06
CA ILE A 232 -8.05 21.28 -1.87
C ILE A 232 -7.13 22.48 -2.14
N ARG A 233 -7.36 23.23 -3.23
CA ARG A 233 -6.59 24.43 -3.57
C ARG A 233 -6.70 25.51 -2.51
N ARG A 234 -7.90 25.75 -1.96
CA ARG A 234 -8.10 26.72 -0.87
C ARG A 234 -7.32 26.32 0.37
N LYS A 235 -7.42 25.06 0.80
CA LYS A 235 -6.72 24.55 1.99
C LYS A 235 -5.19 24.51 1.81
N SER A 236 -4.71 24.04 0.66
CA SER A 236 -3.27 24.03 0.32
C SER A 236 -2.71 25.45 0.27
N LYS A 237 -3.43 26.40 -0.34
CA LYS A 237 -3.05 27.81 -0.30
C LYS A 237 -3.09 28.36 1.12
N GLN A 238 -4.10 28.05 1.93
CA GLN A 238 -4.12 28.45 3.34
C GLN A 238 -2.87 27.95 4.06
N ASP A 239 -2.46 26.70 3.89
CA ASP A 239 -1.28 26.13 4.56
C ASP A 239 0.05 26.71 4.05
N GLU A 240 0.18 26.94 2.74
CA GLU A 240 1.28 27.75 2.16
C GLU A 240 1.31 29.14 2.78
N ASP A 241 0.13 29.76 2.82
CA ASP A 241 -0.06 31.04 3.44
C ASP A 241 0.20 30.93 4.94
N ARG A 242 0.04 29.81 5.67
CA ARG A 242 0.35 29.68 7.14
C ARG A 242 1.79 29.46 7.47
N LEU A 243 2.51 28.89 6.51
CA LEU A 243 3.95 29.09 6.38
C LEU A 243 4.27 30.60 6.13
N GLY A 244 3.25 31.49 6.20
CA GLY A 244 3.26 32.94 6.49
C GLY A 244 1.89 33.62 6.90
N ASN A 245 1.04 33.02 7.78
CA ASN A 245 -0.36 33.37 8.26
C ASN A 245 -1.65 32.51 7.94
N SER A 246 -2.59 32.42 8.91
CA SER A 246 -3.44 31.28 9.37
C SER A 246 -4.93 31.08 8.92
N ASP A 247 -5.51 29.87 9.13
CA ASP A 247 -6.96 29.54 9.43
C ASP A 247 -7.70 28.41 8.59
N LEU A 248 -8.66 27.60 9.13
CA LEU A 248 -8.95 26.10 9.01
C LEU A 248 -10.25 25.49 8.32
N HIS A 249 -10.18 24.14 8.05
CA HIS A 249 -11.11 22.94 8.17
C HIS A 249 -12.29 22.52 7.21
N GLU A 250 -12.78 21.26 7.39
CA GLU A 250 -13.17 20.15 6.43
C GLU A 250 -14.38 19.29 7.00
N VAL A 251 -15.21 18.49 6.25
CA VAL A 251 -15.29 16.98 6.14
C VAL A 251 -16.71 16.47 5.64
N LEU A 252 -16.82 15.24 5.06
CA LEU A 252 -18.01 14.40 4.64
C LEU A 252 -17.96 12.92 5.18
N GLY A 253 -18.98 12.05 4.94
CA GLY A 253 -19.12 10.62 5.40
C GLY A 253 -19.77 9.58 4.41
N PRO A 254 -19.99 8.27 4.77
CA PRO A 254 -19.80 7.07 3.88
C PRO A 254 -20.99 6.07 3.60
N ILE A 255 -20.77 5.00 2.77
CA ILE A 255 -21.71 3.92 2.26
C ILE A 255 -21.01 2.49 2.16
N PHE A 256 -21.76 1.38 1.87
CA PHE A 256 -21.49 -0.10 1.93
C PHE A 256 -21.42 -0.89 0.57
N ALA A 257 -21.11 -2.22 0.60
CA ALA A 257 -20.74 -3.14 -0.52
C ALA A 257 -21.52 -4.51 -0.67
N GLN A 258 -21.29 -5.27 -1.77
CA GLN A 258 -21.79 -6.64 -2.14
C GLN A 258 -20.68 -7.53 -2.80
N ALA A 259 -20.81 -8.89 -2.80
CA ALA A 259 -19.76 -9.91 -3.08
C ALA A 259 -19.87 -10.68 -4.44
N SER A 260 -18.77 -11.32 -4.90
CA SER A 260 -18.69 -12.12 -6.17
C SER A 260 -17.57 -13.23 -6.22
N GLU A 261 -17.37 -13.91 -7.36
CA GLU A 261 -16.48 -15.08 -7.58
C GLU A 261 -14.95 -14.81 -7.43
N LEU A 262 -14.19 -15.81 -6.95
CA LEU A 262 -12.74 -15.76 -6.70
C LEU A 262 -11.90 -15.52 -7.97
N GLY A 263 -10.98 -14.56 -7.90
CA GLY A 263 -9.91 -14.32 -8.87
C GLY A 263 -10.33 -13.62 -10.16
N ASN A 264 -11.58 -13.19 -10.29
CA ASN A 264 -12.08 -12.52 -11.50
C ASN A 264 -11.50 -11.11 -11.62
N ARG A 265 -10.60 -10.92 -12.61
CA ARG A 265 -9.96 -9.63 -12.91
C ARG A 265 -10.98 -8.52 -13.21
N GLU A 266 -12.14 -8.85 -13.78
CA GLU A 266 -13.19 -7.86 -14.11
C GLU A 266 -13.78 -7.18 -12.87
N ASN A 267 -13.61 -7.77 -11.69
CA ASN A 267 -14.10 -7.24 -10.41
C ASN A 267 -13.00 -6.52 -9.61
N VAL A 268 -11.80 -6.33 -10.17
CA VAL A 268 -10.71 -5.58 -9.54
C VAL A 268 -10.69 -4.15 -10.09
N THR A 269 -10.70 -3.17 -9.20
CA THR A 269 -10.69 -1.75 -9.56
C THR A 269 -9.39 -1.36 -10.28
N LEU A 270 -9.43 -0.33 -11.13
CA LEU A 270 -8.23 0.16 -11.82
C LEU A 270 -7.13 0.66 -10.86
N PRO A 271 -7.42 1.36 -9.74
CA PRO A 271 -6.42 1.67 -8.72
C PRO A 271 -5.70 0.42 -8.18
N ASN A 272 -6.42 -0.66 -7.91
CA ASN A 272 -5.86 -1.90 -7.38
C ASN A 272 -4.96 -2.60 -8.40
N LEU A 273 -5.39 -2.69 -9.67
CA LEU A 273 -4.56 -3.19 -10.78
C LEU A 273 -3.31 -2.33 -11.01
N ALA A 274 -3.39 -1.04 -10.70
CA ALA A 274 -2.27 -0.10 -10.80
C ALA A 274 -1.38 -0.05 -9.54
N SER A 275 -1.56 -0.98 -8.59
CA SER A 275 -0.72 -1.07 -7.39
C SER A 275 0.74 -1.16 -7.77
N LEU A 276 1.54 -0.25 -7.19
CA LEU A 276 2.99 -0.44 -7.15
C LEU A 276 3.26 -1.68 -6.30
N MET A 277 4.13 -2.57 -6.79
CA MET A 277 4.42 -3.85 -6.16
C MET A 277 5.92 -4.11 -6.19
N PHE A 278 6.44 -4.75 -5.14
CA PHE A 278 7.87 -5.01 -5.01
C PHE A 278 8.18 -6.45 -4.62
N HIS A 279 9.19 -7.01 -5.29
CA HIS A 279 10.06 -8.02 -4.69
C HIS A 279 11.22 -7.31 -3.98
N LEU A 280 11.35 -7.50 -2.67
CA LEU A 280 12.38 -6.90 -1.84
C LEU A 280 13.36 -7.98 -1.37
N GLU A 281 14.66 -7.70 -1.51
CA GLU A 281 15.77 -8.50 -1.02
C GLU A 281 16.69 -7.66 -0.15
N GLU A 282 17.11 -8.18 1.00
CA GLU A 282 18.24 -7.63 1.77
C GLU A 282 19.50 -8.46 1.49
N GLU A 283 20.67 -7.82 1.48
CA GLU A 283 21.97 -8.47 1.19
C GLU A 283 22.27 -9.73 2.02
N ASN A 284 21.67 -9.86 3.22
CA ASN A 284 21.83 -11.04 4.08
C ASN A 284 20.91 -12.21 3.72
N GLY A 285 20.10 -12.09 2.67
CA GLY A 285 19.21 -13.12 2.14
C GLY A 285 17.73 -12.98 2.52
N GLY A 286 17.36 -11.97 3.32
CA GLY A 286 15.96 -11.75 3.69
C GLY A 286 15.10 -11.29 2.50
N THR A 287 13.95 -11.92 2.28
CA THR A 287 13.06 -11.64 1.14
C THR A 287 11.64 -11.30 1.56
N VAL A 288 11.05 -10.28 0.92
CA VAL A 288 9.68 -9.83 1.16
C VAL A 288 8.98 -9.59 -0.18
N LEU A 289 7.78 -10.14 -0.35
CA LEU A 289 6.89 -9.82 -1.45
C LEU A 289 5.81 -8.83 -0.97
N LEU A 290 5.91 -7.58 -1.43
CA LEU A 290 4.96 -6.49 -1.17
C LEU A 290 4.03 -6.36 -2.36
N THR A 291 2.80 -6.83 -2.21
CA THR A 291 1.88 -7.04 -3.33
C THR A 291 0.86 -5.93 -3.51
N GLY A 292 0.74 -4.99 -2.57
CA GLY A 292 -0.35 -4.02 -2.54
C GLY A 292 -1.70 -4.73 -2.76
N ASP A 293 -2.50 -4.16 -3.65
CA ASP A 293 -3.77 -4.74 -4.06
C ASP A 293 -3.71 -5.33 -5.48
N GLY A 294 -2.52 -5.79 -5.88
CA GLY A 294 -2.29 -6.38 -7.19
C GLY A 294 -3.03 -7.71 -7.39
N HIS A 295 -3.39 -7.98 -8.64
CA HIS A 295 -4.01 -9.25 -9.01
C HIS A 295 -2.96 -10.37 -9.06
N TRP A 296 -3.39 -11.59 -8.72
CA TRP A 296 -2.49 -12.74 -8.63
C TRP A 296 -1.68 -13.00 -9.91
N GLN A 297 -2.26 -12.73 -11.08
CA GLN A 297 -1.60 -12.96 -12.35
C GLN A 297 -0.53 -11.90 -12.62
N ASP A 298 -0.83 -10.63 -12.36
CA ASP A 298 0.12 -9.52 -12.54
C ASP A 298 1.37 -9.71 -11.67
N ILE A 299 1.21 -10.26 -10.46
CA ILE A 299 2.33 -10.55 -9.57
C ILE A 299 3.22 -11.66 -10.15
N LEU A 300 2.63 -12.74 -10.68
CA LEU A 300 3.40 -13.82 -11.30
C LEU A 300 4.11 -13.33 -12.56
N ASP A 301 3.40 -12.61 -13.42
CA ASP A 301 3.92 -12.09 -14.68
C ASP A 301 5.06 -11.09 -14.39
N GLY A 302 4.90 -10.20 -13.41
CA GLY A 302 5.94 -9.23 -13.03
C GLY A 302 7.17 -9.88 -12.41
N LEU A 303 7.00 -10.94 -11.61
CA LEU A 303 8.12 -11.73 -11.11
C LEU A 303 8.85 -12.47 -12.25
N GLU A 304 8.12 -12.99 -13.25
CA GLU A 304 8.70 -13.66 -14.42
C GLU A 304 9.43 -12.68 -15.33
N GLU A 305 8.83 -11.54 -15.65
CA GLU A 305 9.39 -10.51 -16.53
C GLU A 305 10.65 -9.86 -15.94
N THR A 306 10.71 -9.69 -14.62
CA THR A 306 11.90 -9.16 -13.94
C THR A 306 12.97 -10.21 -13.62
N GLY A 307 12.74 -11.47 -14.03
CA GLY A 307 13.65 -12.59 -13.80
C GLY A 307 13.75 -13.07 -12.35
N LYS A 308 12.89 -12.59 -11.45
CA LYS A 308 12.80 -13.06 -10.06
C LYS A 308 12.16 -14.44 -9.94
N LEU A 309 11.35 -14.82 -10.93
CA LEU A 309 10.71 -16.11 -11.03
C LEU A 309 11.02 -16.74 -12.38
N VAL A 310 11.56 -17.95 -12.37
CA VAL A 310 11.68 -18.72 -13.62
C VAL A 310 10.30 -19.18 -14.05
N SER A 311 9.94 -18.94 -15.31
CA SER A 311 8.62 -19.30 -15.84
C SER A 311 8.26 -20.77 -15.59
N GLY A 312 7.06 -21.00 -15.06
CA GLY A 312 6.56 -22.32 -14.67
C GLY A 312 7.21 -22.95 -13.42
N LYS A 313 8.15 -22.27 -12.76
CA LYS A 313 8.70 -22.66 -11.44
C LYS A 313 8.06 -21.84 -10.34
N GLY A 314 8.12 -22.30 -9.09
CA GLY A 314 7.65 -21.50 -7.98
C GLY A 314 8.78 -20.76 -7.26
N LEU A 315 8.41 -19.80 -6.43
CA LEU A 315 9.28 -18.97 -5.61
C LEU A 315 8.87 -19.11 -4.14
N HIS A 316 9.87 -19.25 -3.27
CA HIS A 316 9.69 -19.17 -1.83
C HIS A 316 10.31 -17.86 -1.32
N VAL A 317 9.57 -17.13 -0.48
CA VAL A 317 10.04 -15.88 0.16
C VAL A 317 9.93 -15.97 1.69
N ASN A 318 10.64 -15.15 2.45
CA ASN A 318 10.47 -15.17 3.90
C ASN A 318 9.13 -14.55 4.32
N VAL A 319 8.73 -13.46 3.69
CA VAL A 319 7.47 -12.78 3.99
C VAL A 319 6.67 -12.52 2.73
N LEU A 320 5.40 -12.91 2.74
CA LEU A 320 4.39 -12.46 1.79
C LEU A 320 3.41 -11.53 2.51
N LYS A 321 3.36 -10.25 2.11
CA LYS A 321 2.18 -9.44 2.39
C LYS A 321 1.09 -9.88 1.43
N VAL A 322 0.04 -10.49 1.95
CA VAL A 322 -1.07 -11.01 1.14
C VAL A 322 -1.80 -9.85 0.47
N GLN A 323 -2.15 -10.08 -0.79
CA GLN A 323 -2.78 -9.12 -1.69
C GLN A 323 -4.10 -8.62 -1.11
N HIS A 324 -4.37 -7.32 -1.23
CA HIS A 324 -5.70 -6.75 -1.06
C HIS A 324 -6.44 -7.27 0.17
N HIS A 325 -5.74 -7.22 1.31
CA HIS A 325 -6.29 -7.62 2.62
C HIS A 325 -6.74 -9.09 2.73
N GLY A 326 -6.45 -9.91 1.72
CA GLY A 326 -6.97 -11.26 1.55
C GLY A 326 -8.31 -11.32 0.80
N SER A 327 -8.56 -10.42 -0.16
CA SER A 327 -9.75 -10.45 -1.02
C SER A 327 -9.73 -11.60 -2.02
N GLU A 328 -10.92 -12.17 -2.21
CA GLU A 328 -11.22 -13.23 -3.14
C GLU A 328 -10.88 -12.86 -4.59
N HIS A 329 -10.99 -11.59 -4.99
CA HIS A 329 -10.73 -11.17 -6.37
C HIS A 329 -9.24 -11.14 -6.73
N ASN A 330 -8.37 -11.11 -5.72
CA ASN A 330 -6.93 -10.93 -5.90
C ASN A 330 -6.12 -12.21 -5.71
N TRP A 331 -6.76 -13.29 -5.27
CA TRP A 331 -6.12 -14.57 -5.05
C TRP A 331 -6.64 -15.64 -6.01
N HIS A 332 -5.73 -16.53 -6.44
CA HIS A 332 -6.09 -17.75 -7.15
C HIS A 332 -5.23 -18.92 -6.67
N ALA A 333 -5.76 -20.14 -6.78
CA ALA A 333 -5.07 -21.34 -6.31
C ALA A 333 -3.70 -21.55 -6.99
N ASP A 334 -3.55 -21.12 -8.25
CA ASP A 334 -2.28 -21.22 -8.96
C ASP A 334 -1.21 -20.30 -8.36
N PHE A 335 -1.59 -19.13 -7.84
CA PHE A 335 -0.68 -18.28 -7.10
C PHE A 335 -0.14 -18.98 -5.86
N GLY A 336 -1.02 -19.53 -5.01
CA GLY A 336 -0.59 -20.28 -3.82
C GLY A 336 0.29 -21.51 -4.15
N LYS A 337 0.05 -22.15 -5.31
CA LYS A 337 0.90 -23.26 -5.78
C LYS A 337 2.29 -22.80 -6.22
N ARG A 338 2.41 -21.60 -6.77
CA ARG A 338 3.66 -21.02 -7.29
C ARG A 338 4.43 -20.28 -6.20
N ILE A 339 3.76 -19.57 -5.32
CA ILE A 339 4.36 -18.68 -4.32
C ILE A 339 4.09 -19.22 -2.91
N THR A 340 5.16 -19.51 -2.18
CA THR A 340 5.08 -19.90 -0.75
C THR A 340 5.91 -18.95 0.12
N ALA A 341 5.60 -18.87 1.41
CA ALA A 341 6.34 -18.02 2.34
C ALA A 341 6.49 -18.60 3.76
N ASP A 342 7.53 -18.23 4.50
CA ASP A 342 7.63 -18.58 5.93
C ASP A 342 6.56 -17.83 6.75
N HIS A 343 6.30 -16.58 6.38
CA HIS A 343 5.35 -15.70 7.03
C HIS A 343 4.38 -15.08 6.03
N TYR A 344 3.09 -15.20 6.31
CA TYR A 344 2.01 -14.57 5.55
C TYR A 344 1.37 -13.49 6.40
N ILE A 345 1.42 -12.24 5.94
CA ILE A 345 0.84 -11.09 6.65
C ILE A 345 -0.47 -10.73 5.98
N PHE A 346 -1.55 -10.78 6.75
CA PHE A 346 -2.86 -10.26 6.41
C PHE A 346 -3.09 -8.97 7.17
N CYS A 347 -3.44 -7.92 6.45
CA CYS A 347 -3.95 -6.69 7.01
C CYS A 347 -5.43 -6.64 6.67
N GLY A 348 -6.32 -6.53 7.65
CA GLY A 348 -7.76 -6.65 7.43
C GLY A 348 -8.47 -6.92 8.75
N ASN A 349 -9.57 -6.21 8.98
CA ASN A 349 -10.33 -6.21 10.23
C ASN A 349 -11.69 -6.91 10.11
N GLY A 350 -11.99 -7.53 8.96
CA GLY A 350 -13.26 -8.15 8.60
C GLY A 350 -14.22 -7.21 7.83
N ALA A 351 -13.82 -5.96 7.57
CA ALA A 351 -14.52 -5.09 6.63
C ALA A 351 -14.46 -5.69 5.22
N HIS A 352 -15.57 -5.59 4.48
CA HIS A 352 -15.72 -6.22 3.17
C HIS A 352 -15.44 -7.74 3.19
N GLU A 353 -15.61 -8.39 4.35
CA GLU A 353 -15.27 -9.81 4.56
C GLU A 353 -13.78 -10.14 4.40
N ASN A 354 -12.90 -9.14 4.41
CA ASN A 354 -11.45 -9.33 4.34
C ASN A 354 -10.78 -9.41 5.72
N PRO A 355 -9.91 -10.40 6.01
CA PRO A 355 -9.48 -11.47 5.10
C PRO A 355 -10.57 -12.50 4.81
N ASP A 356 -10.74 -12.83 3.54
CA ASP A 356 -11.74 -13.79 3.11
C ASP A 356 -11.37 -15.23 3.54
N LEU A 357 -12.37 -15.99 3.99
CA LEU A 357 -12.15 -17.34 4.51
C LEU A 357 -11.71 -18.32 3.42
N ASP A 358 -12.21 -18.16 2.19
CA ASP A 358 -11.85 -19.01 1.06
C ASP A 358 -10.45 -18.69 0.56
N VAL A 359 -10.00 -17.43 0.63
CA VAL A 359 -8.60 -17.06 0.36
C VAL A 359 -7.66 -17.68 1.39
N VAL A 360 -8.00 -17.57 2.67
CA VAL A 360 -7.23 -18.22 3.74
C VAL A 360 -7.22 -19.74 3.54
N GLN A 361 -8.35 -20.37 3.21
CA GLN A 361 -8.42 -21.79 2.92
C GLN A 361 -7.60 -22.18 1.67
N ALA A 362 -7.61 -21.37 0.61
CA ALA A 362 -6.82 -21.62 -0.60
C ALA A 362 -5.31 -21.54 -0.32
N LEU A 363 -4.88 -20.61 0.53
CA LEU A 363 -3.51 -20.54 1.04
C LEU A 363 -3.17 -21.80 1.84
N LEU A 364 -4.01 -22.19 2.80
CA LEU A 364 -3.82 -23.41 3.58
C LEU A 364 -3.72 -24.64 2.67
N ASP A 365 -4.61 -24.77 1.69
CA ASP A 365 -4.61 -25.83 0.70
C ASP A 365 -3.29 -25.90 -0.09
N SER A 366 -2.68 -24.75 -0.38
CA SER A 366 -1.39 -24.67 -1.06
C SER A 366 -0.21 -25.16 -0.21
N ARG A 367 -0.33 -25.19 1.11
CA ARG A 367 0.74 -25.62 2.04
C ARG A 367 0.50 -27.02 2.61
N ILE A 368 -0.71 -27.26 3.10
CA ILE A 368 -1.08 -28.44 3.88
C ILE A 368 -2.26 -29.21 3.29
N GLY A 369 -2.81 -28.77 2.16
CA GLY A 369 -3.86 -29.48 1.46
C GLY A 369 -3.40 -30.77 0.77
N SER A 370 -4.34 -31.39 0.06
CA SER A 370 -4.08 -32.57 -0.76
C SER A 370 -2.99 -32.33 -1.81
N ALA A 371 -2.34 -33.40 -2.29
CA ALA A 371 -1.23 -33.31 -3.24
C ALA A 371 -1.57 -32.55 -4.56
N SER A 372 -2.83 -32.51 -4.99
CA SER A 372 -3.26 -31.77 -6.19
C SER A 372 -3.40 -30.26 -5.96
N LYS A 373 -3.59 -29.84 -4.71
CA LYS A 373 -3.72 -28.43 -4.33
C LYS A 373 -2.41 -27.82 -3.83
N ARG A 374 -1.56 -28.64 -3.24
CA ARG A 374 -0.31 -28.23 -2.61
C ARG A 374 0.72 -27.70 -3.62
N SER A 375 1.50 -26.70 -3.20
CA SER A 375 2.64 -26.17 -3.93
C SER A 375 3.69 -27.25 -4.18
N LYS A 376 4.45 -27.05 -5.26
CA LYS A 376 5.60 -27.88 -5.64
C LYS A 376 6.93 -27.30 -5.18
N ASN A 377 6.93 -26.17 -4.47
CA ASN A 377 8.15 -25.58 -3.93
C ASN A 377 8.80 -26.56 -2.93
N PRO A 378 10.14 -26.70 -2.93
CA PRO A 378 10.85 -27.55 -1.98
C PRO A 378 10.47 -27.28 -0.51
N GLU A 379 10.21 -26.02 -0.19
CA GLU A 379 9.92 -25.50 1.15
C GLU A 379 8.47 -25.70 1.58
N VAL A 380 7.62 -26.30 0.74
CA VAL A 380 6.17 -26.41 1.04
C VAL A 380 5.88 -27.13 2.37
N GLY A 381 6.76 -28.07 2.75
CA GLY A 381 6.68 -28.82 4.00
C GLY A 381 7.21 -28.08 5.23
N ASN A 382 7.89 -26.94 5.07
CA ASN A 382 8.41 -26.16 6.18
C ASN A 382 7.26 -25.58 7.01
N PRO A 383 7.44 -25.42 8.33
CA PRO A 383 6.50 -24.68 9.16
C PRO A 383 6.28 -23.26 8.64
N PHE A 384 5.05 -22.75 8.75
CA PHE A 384 4.72 -21.39 8.35
C PHE A 384 3.79 -20.72 9.35
N LYS A 385 3.70 -19.40 9.24
CA LYS A 385 2.89 -18.59 10.17
C LYS A 385 2.04 -17.56 9.45
N LEU A 386 0.78 -17.48 9.83
CA LEU A 386 -0.15 -16.44 9.39
C LEU A 386 -0.26 -15.36 10.47
N TRP A 387 -0.11 -14.11 10.07
CA TRP A 387 -0.13 -12.95 10.95
C TRP A 387 -1.25 -12.01 10.53
N PHE A 388 -2.07 -11.58 11.47
CA PHE A 388 -3.20 -10.69 11.24
C PHE A 388 -3.01 -9.39 12.01
N ASN A 389 -3.16 -8.25 11.34
CA ASN A 389 -3.08 -6.93 11.96
C ASN A 389 -4.30 -6.58 12.83
N SER A 390 -5.29 -7.46 12.90
CA SER A 390 -6.51 -7.31 13.67
C SER A 390 -6.94 -8.63 14.32
N ALA A 391 -7.93 -8.57 15.21
CA ALA A 391 -8.52 -9.70 15.90
C ALA A 391 -10.01 -9.47 16.13
N ALA A 392 -10.79 -10.54 16.31
CA ALA A 392 -12.22 -10.44 16.61
C ALA A 392 -12.50 -9.69 17.93
N SER A 393 -11.54 -9.66 18.85
CA SER A 393 -11.67 -8.95 20.12
C SER A 393 -11.68 -7.43 19.95
N ILE A 394 -10.99 -6.90 18.93
CA ILE A 394 -10.83 -5.46 18.65
C ILE A 394 -11.57 -4.99 17.39
N ALA A 395 -12.01 -5.91 16.54
CA ALA A 395 -12.82 -5.60 15.36
C ALA A 395 -14.16 -4.92 15.73
N GLU A 396 -14.63 -4.04 14.85
CA GLU A 396 -15.92 -3.40 15.01
C GLU A 396 -17.06 -4.41 15.12
N PRO A 397 -18.17 -4.09 15.82
CA PRO A 397 -19.29 -5.02 16.02
C PRO A 397 -19.80 -5.68 14.74
N ALA A 398 -19.82 -4.96 13.62
CA ALA A 398 -20.25 -5.46 12.32
C ALA A 398 -19.35 -6.58 11.77
N HIS A 399 -18.05 -6.53 12.04
CA HIS A 399 -17.04 -7.43 11.46
C HIS A 399 -16.60 -8.54 12.42
N LYS A 400 -16.92 -8.41 13.71
CA LYS A 400 -16.56 -9.35 14.77
C LYS A 400 -17.01 -10.79 14.51
N SER A 401 -18.17 -10.98 13.89
CA SER A 401 -18.66 -12.33 13.55
C SER A 401 -17.77 -13.01 12.52
N HIS A 402 -17.37 -12.27 11.47
CA HIS A 402 -16.44 -12.75 10.45
C HIS A 402 -15.08 -13.12 11.03
N MET A 403 -14.47 -12.20 11.79
CA MET A 403 -13.17 -12.43 12.40
C MET A 403 -13.17 -13.63 13.37
N LYS A 404 -14.28 -13.91 14.06
CA LYS A 404 -14.41 -15.13 14.88
C LYS A 404 -14.39 -16.41 14.04
N LYS A 405 -15.02 -16.40 12.86
CA LYS A 405 -14.97 -17.55 11.94
C LYS A 405 -13.54 -17.79 11.45
N LEU A 406 -12.82 -16.71 11.12
CA LEU A 406 -11.41 -16.77 10.71
C LEU A 406 -10.52 -17.32 11.82
N GLU A 407 -10.62 -16.79 13.04
CA GLU A 407 -9.89 -17.31 14.21
C GLU A 407 -10.22 -18.80 14.46
N LYS A 408 -11.49 -19.20 14.33
CA LYS A 408 -11.91 -20.60 14.47
C LYS A 408 -11.27 -21.48 13.39
N LEU A 409 -11.32 -21.07 12.12
CA LEU A 409 -10.72 -21.80 11.00
C LEU A 409 -9.22 -22.09 11.26
N LEU A 410 -8.47 -21.09 11.70
CA LEU A 410 -7.04 -21.26 11.98
C LEU A 410 -6.78 -22.11 13.22
N ASN A 411 -7.56 -21.96 14.29
CA ASN A 411 -7.43 -22.78 15.49
C ASN A 411 -7.69 -24.27 15.20
N ASP A 412 -8.73 -24.57 14.42
CA ASP A 412 -9.05 -25.94 14.00
C ASP A 412 -7.93 -26.51 13.10
N THR A 413 -7.41 -25.69 12.20
CA THR A 413 -6.32 -26.08 11.28
C THR A 413 -5.02 -26.35 12.04
N GLN A 414 -4.65 -25.50 12.99
CA GLN A 414 -3.48 -25.69 13.86
C GLN A 414 -3.58 -26.95 14.71
N SER A 415 -4.78 -27.25 15.22
CA SER A 415 -5.04 -28.47 15.99
C SER A 415 -4.87 -29.73 15.14
N SER A 416 -5.22 -29.65 13.86
CA SER A 416 -5.11 -30.75 12.90
C SER A 416 -3.69 -30.92 12.32
N HIS A 417 -2.87 -29.87 12.36
CA HIS A 417 -1.50 -29.84 11.80
C HIS A 417 -0.48 -29.28 12.81
N PRO A 418 -0.30 -29.94 13.97
CA PRO A 418 0.52 -29.42 15.06
C PRO A 418 1.98 -29.26 14.62
N GLY A 419 2.57 -28.09 14.89
CA GLY A 419 3.95 -27.75 14.56
C GLY A 419 4.20 -27.35 13.10
N GLN A 420 3.23 -27.52 12.21
CA GLN A 420 3.35 -27.14 10.80
C GLN A 420 2.80 -25.75 10.52
N ILE A 421 1.75 -25.34 11.23
CA ILE A 421 1.15 -24.00 11.11
C ILE A 421 0.99 -23.35 12.48
N SER A 422 1.19 -22.04 12.52
CA SER A 422 0.77 -21.20 13.63
C SER A 422 0.07 -19.94 13.11
N SER A 423 -0.76 -19.31 13.94
CA SER A 423 -1.35 -18.01 13.64
C SER A 423 -1.14 -17.02 14.78
N PHE A 424 -1.21 -15.72 14.46
CA PHE A 424 -1.15 -14.62 15.42
C PHE A 424 -2.14 -13.53 15.01
N PHE A 425 -2.96 -13.08 15.97
CA PHE A 425 -3.91 -11.99 15.79
C PHE A 425 -3.53 -10.81 16.69
N LEU A 426 -3.31 -9.65 16.08
CA LEU A 426 -2.90 -8.45 16.80
C LEU A 426 -4.07 -7.87 17.59
N THR A 427 -3.84 -7.59 18.88
CA THR A 427 -4.79 -6.90 19.79
C THR A 427 -4.21 -5.60 20.35
N LYS A 428 -2.99 -5.25 19.94
CA LYS A 428 -2.22 -4.08 20.37
C LYS A 428 -1.92 -3.19 19.16
N SER A 429 -1.07 -2.18 19.31
CA SER A 429 -0.78 -1.24 18.22
C SER A 429 0.08 -1.80 17.08
N SER A 430 0.94 -2.79 17.35
CA SER A 430 1.79 -3.44 16.34
C SER A 430 2.39 -4.75 16.84
N PHE A 431 2.95 -5.53 15.92
CA PHE A 431 3.88 -6.63 16.20
C PHE A 431 5.12 -6.51 15.30
N GLU A 432 6.20 -7.18 15.69
CA GLU A 432 7.47 -7.18 14.95
C GLU A 432 7.81 -8.60 14.48
N LEU A 433 8.45 -8.67 13.31
CA LEU A 433 9.09 -9.87 12.77
C LEU A 433 10.54 -9.53 12.41
N ASP A 434 11.46 -10.40 12.83
CA ASP A 434 12.84 -10.37 12.37
C ASP A 434 13.01 -11.41 11.26
N ILE A 435 13.59 -10.98 10.13
CA ILE A 435 13.85 -11.78 8.93
C ILE A 435 15.36 -11.95 8.74
#